data_AF-A0AA37QPG7-F1
#
_entry.id   AF-A0AA37QPG7-F1
#
_cell.length_a   1.000
_cell.length_b   1.000
_cell.length_c   1.000
_cell.angle_alpha   90.00
_cell.angle_beta   90.00
_cell.angle_gamma   90.00
#
_symmetry.space_group_name_H-M   'P 1'
#
loop_
_entity.id
_entity.type
_entity.pdbx_description
1 polymer ?
#
loop_
_entity_poly.entity_id
_entity_poly.type
_entity_poly.pdbx_seq_one_letter_code
_entity_poly.pdbx_strand_id
1 'polypeptide(L)'
;MSGASAVPGSERERVGPGRLVLVVGPSGAGKDTLLNLARAACAGDDHIVFPQRVVTREASAFEDNLEMSEAAFREALAAGAFALHWDAHGHRYGVPRKLRDDIAAGRTVVVNVSRTVIASARRDYANVVVVNITAPAEVLAERLGKRHRPSDADIGERLHRTVSSETVTADVTIINVGDPAPHGRRLIEVIKGSDGRALAPVTGGANDVDHHHD
;
A
#
# COMPACT_ATOMS: atom_id res chain seq x y z
N MET A 1 39.87 -16.49 30.05
CA MET A 1 39.86 -15.65 28.83
C MET A 1 38.44 -15.65 28.29
N SER A 2 37.91 -14.45 28.08
CA SER A 2 36.50 -14.15 27.83
C SER A 2 36.06 -14.63 26.45
N GLY A 3 35.06 -15.51 26.39
CA GLY A 3 34.33 -15.82 25.15
C GLY A 3 33.30 -14.73 24.91
N ALA A 4 33.49 -13.95 23.86
CA ALA A 4 32.52 -12.96 23.41
C ALA A 4 31.24 -13.68 22.98
N SER A 5 30.15 -13.47 23.73
CA SER A 5 28.81 -13.83 23.28
C SER A 5 28.43 -12.88 22.15
N ALA A 6 28.31 -13.41 20.94
CA ALA A 6 27.72 -12.69 19.83
C ALA A 6 26.24 -12.48 20.14
N VAL A 7 25.85 -11.23 20.40
CA VAL A 7 24.44 -10.83 20.49
C VAL A 7 23.83 -11.08 19.10
N PRO A 8 22.80 -11.93 18.95
CA PRO A 8 22.06 -12.03 17.70
C PRO A 8 21.43 -10.66 17.45
N GLY A 9 21.69 -10.06 16.29
CA GLY A 9 21.05 -8.80 15.91
C GLY A 9 19.54 -8.94 16.06
N SER A 10 18.92 -8.07 16.86
CA SER A 10 17.48 -8.04 17.04
C SER A 10 16.82 -7.86 15.67
N GLU A 11 16.28 -8.93 15.09
CA GLU A 11 15.34 -8.81 13.98
C GLU A 11 14.23 -7.91 14.48
N ARG A 12 14.10 -6.70 13.91
CA ARG A 12 12.99 -5.82 14.28
C ARG A 12 11.71 -6.58 14.00
N GLU A 13 10.93 -6.85 15.04
CA GLU A 13 9.65 -7.52 14.91
C GLU A 13 8.78 -6.73 13.93
N ARG A 14 8.31 -7.40 12.87
CA ARG A 14 7.47 -6.77 11.86
C ARG A 14 6.11 -6.45 12.46
N VAL A 15 5.51 -5.34 12.06
CA VAL A 15 4.18 -4.94 12.55
C VAL A 15 3.13 -5.90 11.99
N GLY A 16 2.31 -6.46 12.88
CA GLY A 16 1.21 -7.38 12.61
C GLY A 16 0.27 -7.45 13.82
N PRO A 17 -0.82 -8.25 13.77
CA PRO A 17 -1.12 -9.28 12.78
C PRO A 17 -1.94 -8.79 11.57
N GLY A 18 -2.31 -7.51 11.52
CA GLY A 18 -3.15 -6.96 10.45
C GLY A 18 -2.50 -7.00 9.06
N ARG A 19 -3.29 -6.72 8.02
CA ARG A 19 -2.87 -6.81 6.62
C ARG A 19 -2.64 -5.42 6.03
N LEU A 20 -1.50 -5.21 5.37
CA LEU A 20 -1.22 -4.01 4.61
C LEU A 20 -1.41 -4.29 3.12
N VAL A 21 -2.51 -3.80 2.54
CA VAL A 21 -2.83 -3.92 1.11
C VAL A 21 -2.32 -2.68 0.38
N LEU A 22 -1.22 -2.84 -0.36
CA LEU A 22 -0.62 -1.80 -1.18
C LEU A 22 -1.23 -1.83 -2.57
N VAL A 23 -1.94 -0.79 -2.95
CA VAL A 23 -2.44 -0.60 -4.31
C VAL A 23 -1.44 0.24 -5.10
N VAL A 24 -0.89 -0.34 -6.15
CA VAL A 24 0.12 0.27 -7.03
C VAL A 24 -0.34 0.19 -8.49
N GLY A 25 0.33 0.94 -9.36
CA GLY A 25 0.07 0.89 -10.80
C GLY A 25 0.31 2.23 -11.50
N PRO A 26 0.36 2.24 -12.84
CA PRO A 26 0.62 3.45 -13.61
C PRO A 26 -0.52 4.48 -13.49
N SER A 27 -0.23 5.73 -13.85
CA SER A 27 -1.29 6.73 -13.97
C SER A 27 -2.23 6.34 -15.12
N GLY A 28 -3.55 6.48 -14.91
CA GLY A 28 -4.56 6.03 -15.89
C GLY A 28 -5.00 4.58 -15.77
N ALA A 29 -4.42 3.81 -14.86
CA ALA A 29 -4.89 2.46 -14.56
C ALA A 29 -6.25 2.43 -13.85
N GLY A 30 -6.78 3.56 -13.37
CA GLY A 30 -8.08 3.64 -12.68
C GLY A 30 -8.04 3.19 -11.21
N LYS A 31 -6.88 3.32 -10.54
CA LYS A 31 -6.70 2.98 -9.11
C LYS A 31 -7.75 3.65 -8.23
N ASP A 32 -7.93 4.96 -8.37
CA ASP A 32 -8.84 5.73 -7.50
C ASP A 32 -10.30 5.33 -7.74
N THR A 33 -10.67 5.02 -8.99
CA THR A 33 -12.00 4.47 -9.31
C THR A 33 -12.25 3.15 -8.57
N LEU A 34 -11.31 2.20 -8.63
CA LEU A 34 -11.49 0.91 -7.95
C LEU A 34 -11.43 1.05 -6.42
N LEU A 35 -10.58 1.94 -5.91
CA LEU A 35 -10.51 2.26 -4.48
C LEU A 35 -11.80 2.90 -3.96
N ASN A 36 -12.44 3.77 -4.74
CA ASN A 36 -13.73 4.36 -4.37
C ASN A 36 -14.85 3.32 -4.33
N LEU A 37 -14.87 2.39 -5.31
CA LEU A 37 -15.79 1.24 -5.27
C LEU A 37 -15.55 0.37 -4.04
N ALA A 38 -14.29 0.08 -3.73
CA ALA A 38 -13.93 -0.71 -2.56
C ALA A 38 -14.30 0.00 -1.24
N ARG A 39 -14.04 1.29 -1.13
CA ARG A 39 -14.41 2.11 0.03
C ARG A 39 -15.92 2.11 0.25
N ALA A 40 -16.71 2.30 -0.80
CA ALA A 40 -18.17 2.24 -0.73
C ALA A 40 -18.68 0.86 -0.28
N ALA A 41 -18.10 -0.21 -0.82
CA ALA A 41 -18.48 -1.59 -0.46
C ALA A 41 -18.04 -2.02 0.95
N CYS A 42 -17.07 -1.31 1.55
CA CYS A 42 -16.53 -1.61 2.88
C CYS A 42 -16.92 -0.58 3.94
N ALA A 43 -17.81 0.38 3.63
CA ALA A 43 -18.11 1.52 4.52
C ALA A 43 -18.69 1.14 5.89
N GLY A 44 -19.20 -0.09 6.07
CA GLY A 44 -19.70 -0.60 7.35
C GLY A 44 -18.78 -1.64 8.03
N ASP A 45 -17.55 -1.81 7.54
CA ASP A 45 -16.59 -2.77 8.09
C ASP A 45 -15.43 -2.03 8.77
N ASP A 46 -15.53 -1.87 10.09
CA ASP A 46 -14.52 -1.19 10.92
C ASP A 46 -13.16 -1.91 10.96
N HIS A 47 -13.08 -3.13 10.43
CA HIS A 47 -11.84 -3.88 10.28
C HIS A 47 -11.04 -3.45 9.04
N ILE A 48 -11.64 -2.70 8.12
CA ILE A 48 -11.00 -2.21 6.89
C ILE A 48 -10.79 -0.71 6.98
N VAL A 49 -9.54 -0.27 6.89
CA VAL A 49 -9.15 1.14 7.01
C VAL A 49 -8.55 1.64 5.71
N PHE A 50 -9.05 2.77 5.23
CA PHE A 50 -8.52 3.50 4.08
C PHE A 50 -7.94 4.84 4.56
N PRO A 51 -6.66 4.91 4.95
CA PRO A 51 -6.08 6.11 5.53
C PRO A 51 -5.99 7.23 4.50
N GLN A 52 -6.21 8.46 4.95
CA GLN A 52 -5.87 9.65 4.17
C GLN A 52 -4.35 9.79 4.07
N ARG A 53 -3.86 10.11 2.88
CA ARG A 53 -2.44 10.40 2.67
C ARG A 53 -2.18 11.87 2.91
N VAL A 54 -1.00 12.21 3.40
CA VAL A 54 -0.51 13.60 3.45
C VAL A 54 0.31 13.86 2.20
N VAL A 55 0.11 14.99 1.53
CA VAL A 55 0.85 15.37 0.31
C VAL A 55 1.31 16.82 0.35
N THR A 56 2.48 17.09 -0.24
CA THR A 56 3.07 18.45 -0.29
C THR A 56 2.56 19.36 -1.41
N ARG A 57 1.47 18.97 -2.08
CA ARG A 57 0.82 19.77 -3.13
C ARG A 57 -0.53 20.25 -2.62
N GLU A 58 -1.04 21.32 -3.22
CA GLU A 58 -2.42 21.75 -2.99
C GLU A 58 -3.39 20.59 -3.16
N ALA A 59 -4.29 20.39 -2.19
CA ALA A 59 -5.31 19.36 -2.26
C ALA A 59 -6.14 19.57 -3.53
N SER A 60 -6.14 18.58 -4.44
CA SER A 60 -7.03 18.62 -5.60
C SER A 60 -8.35 17.95 -5.26
N ALA A 61 -9.45 18.43 -5.82
CA ALA A 61 -10.79 17.86 -5.66
C ALA A 61 -10.92 16.38 -6.13
N PHE A 62 -9.86 15.80 -6.68
CA PHE A 62 -9.84 14.46 -7.26
C PHE A 62 -9.22 13.40 -6.33
N GLU A 63 -8.52 13.78 -5.25
CA GLU A 63 -7.88 12.82 -4.34
C GLU A 63 -8.14 13.19 -2.87
N ASP A 64 -8.48 12.19 -2.05
CA ASP A 64 -8.67 12.31 -0.60
C ASP A 64 -7.30 12.33 0.13
N ASN A 65 -6.61 13.46 0.06
CA ASN A 65 -5.33 13.70 0.74
C ASN A 65 -5.44 14.92 1.66
N LEU A 66 -4.70 14.89 2.77
CA LEU A 66 -4.42 16.06 3.59
C LEU A 66 -3.24 16.83 2.99
N GLU A 67 -3.41 18.13 2.83
CA GLU A 67 -2.35 19.02 2.36
C GLU A 67 -1.41 19.40 3.50
N MET A 68 -0.13 19.53 3.19
CA MET A 68 0.89 20.02 4.10
C MET A 68 1.96 20.79 3.32
N SER A 69 2.50 21.87 3.88
CA SER A 69 3.63 22.56 3.25
C SER A 69 4.87 21.65 3.22
N GLU A 70 5.78 21.88 2.27
CA GLU A 70 7.02 21.09 2.19
C GLU A 70 7.86 21.19 3.47
N ALA A 71 7.92 22.39 4.08
CA ALA A 71 8.63 22.60 5.34
C ALA A 71 8.02 21.75 6.48
N ALA A 72 6.70 21.81 6.66
CA ALA A 72 6.00 21.04 7.68
C ALA A 72 6.10 19.53 7.43
N PHE A 73 6.06 19.09 6.17
CA PHE A 73 6.22 17.67 5.83
C PHE A 73 7.60 17.15 6.23
N ARG A 74 8.65 17.93 5.98
CA ARG A 74 10.02 17.56 6.35
C ARG A 74 10.20 17.49 7.87
N GLU A 75 9.61 18.42 8.62
CA GLU A 75 9.61 18.39 10.08
C GLU A 75 8.85 17.17 10.61
N ALA A 76 7.67 16.89 10.08
CA ALA A 76 6.87 15.72 10.44
C ALA A 76 7.62 14.41 10.11
N LEU A 77 8.30 14.35 8.96
CA LEU A 77 9.12 13.22 8.58
C LEU A 77 10.29 13.01 9.55
N ALA A 78 11.01 14.08 9.91
CA ALA A 78 12.11 14.04 10.87
C ALA A 78 11.64 13.61 12.28
N ALA A 79 10.41 13.96 12.65
CA ALA A 79 9.76 13.53 13.89
C ALA A 79 9.19 12.09 13.82
N GLY A 80 9.30 11.38 12.70
CA GLY A 80 8.78 10.02 12.54
C GLY A 80 7.26 9.92 12.44
N ALA A 81 6.58 10.98 11.98
CA ALA A 81 5.12 11.05 11.92
C ALA A 81 4.49 10.15 10.85
N PHE A 82 5.28 9.59 9.93
CA PHE A 82 4.80 8.75 8.83
C PHE A 82 5.20 7.29 8.98
N ALA A 83 4.25 6.40 8.76
CA ALA A 83 4.46 4.96 8.64
C ALA A 83 5.10 4.58 7.30
N LEU A 84 4.67 5.25 6.24
CA LEU A 84 5.18 5.10 4.87
C LEU A 84 5.37 6.49 4.28
N HIS A 85 6.40 6.70 3.47
CA HIS A 85 6.59 7.93 2.71
C HIS A 85 7.32 7.67 1.40
N TRP A 86 7.10 8.52 0.41
CA TRP A 86 7.79 8.48 -0.89
C TRP A 86 7.71 9.82 -1.61
N ASP A 87 8.56 9.99 -2.61
CA ASP A 87 8.56 11.13 -3.52
C ASP A 87 7.99 10.68 -4.89
N ALA A 88 7.12 11.47 -5.48
CA ALA A 88 6.58 11.25 -6.83
C ALA A 88 6.16 12.58 -7.47
N HIS A 89 6.46 12.76 -8.75
CA HIS A 89 6.03 13.94 -9.53
C HIS A 89 6.40 15.29 -8.88
N GLY A 90 7.56 15.38 -8.22
CA GLY A 90 7.98 16.61 -7.53
C GLY A 90 7.27 16.88 -6.20
N HIS A 91 6.47 15.94 -5.72
CA HIS A 91 5.77 16.04 -4.43
C HIS A 91 6.16 14.89 -3.50
N ARG A 92 6.01 15.14 -2.20
CA ARG A 92 6.21 14.15 -1.15
C ARG A 92 4.86 13.66 -0.66
N TYR A 93 4.81 12.38 -0.37
CA TYR A 93 3.62 11.69 0.10
C TYR A 93 3.96 10.96 1.39
N GLY A 94 3.05 10.98 2.34
CA GLY A 94 3.18 10.33 3.63
C GLY A 94 1.88 9.65 4.03
N VAL A 95 1.98 8.52 4.72
CA VAL A 95 0.84 7.86 5.37
C VAL A 95 1.07 7.96 6.88
N PRO A 96 0.14 8.54 7.66
CA PRO A 96 0.36 8.77 9.09
C PRO A 96 0.75 7.52 9.87
N ARG A 97 1.56 7.69 10.93
CA ARG A 97 2.05 6.61 11.79
C ARG A 97 0.92 5.75 12.38
N LYS A 98 -0.27 6.31 12.55
CA LYS A 98 -1.50 5.60 12.96
C LYS A 98 -1.76 4.32 12.17
N LEU A 99 -1.32 4.24 10.90
CA LEU A 99 -1.38 3.00 10.12
C LEU A 99 -0.75 1.81 10.87
N ARG A 100 0.37 2.02 11.58
CA ARG A 100 1.02 0.95 12.35
C ARG A 100 0.11 0.46 13.48
N ASP A 101 -0.62 1.36 14.13
CA ASP A 101 -1.54 1.01 15.21
C ASP A 101 -2.74 0.23 14.67
N ASP A 102 -3.27 0.62 13.49
CA ASP A 102 -4.34 -0.14 12.83
C ASP A 102 -3.89 -1.56 12.44
N ILE A 103 -2.68 -1.71 11.88
CA ILE A 103 -2.11 -3.04 11.58
C ILE A 103 -1.87 -3.84 12.87
N ALA A 104 -1.34 -3.22 13.92
CA ALA A 104 -1.11 -3.88 15.21
C ALA A 104 -2.42 -4.36 15.86
N ALA A 105 -3.52 -3.63 15.64
CA ALA A 105 -4.86 -4.02 16.06
C ALA A 105 -5.50 -5.12 15.17
N GLY A 106 -4.73 -5.68 14.23
CA GLY A 106 -5.21 -6.76 13.35
C GLY A 106 -5.99 -6.28 12.13
N ARG A 107 -6.19 -4.98 11.92
CA ARG A 107 -7.03 -4.44 10.82
C ARG A 107 -6.37 -4.62 9.45
N THR A 108 -7.20 -4.62 8.41
CA THR A 108 -6.73 -4.51 7.02
C THR A 108 -6.64 -3.05 6.62
N VAL A 109 -5.43 -2.56 6.32
CA VAL A 109 -5.20 -1.19 5.85
C VAL A 109 -4.94 -1.20 4.35
N VAL A 110 -5.74 -0.44 3.59
CA VAL A 110 -5.66 -0.37 2.13
C VAL A 110 -5.15 1.00 1.70
N VAL A 111 -4.01 1.05 1.00
CA VAL A 111 -3.34 2.31 0.67
C VAL A 111 -2.80 2.37 -0.75
N ASN A 112 -3.09 3.47 -1.45
CA ASN A 112 -2.55 3.78 -2.77
C ASN A 112 -1.14 4.38 -2.64
N VAL A 113 -0.11 3.64 -3.07
CA VAL A 113 1.30 4.02 -2.89
C VAL A 113 2.09 3.96 -4.20
N SER A 114 3.29 4.55 -4.19
CA SER A 114 4.30 4.27 -5.22
C SER A 114 4.87 2.86 -5.07
N ARG A 115 5.25 2.23 -6.19
CA ARG A 115 5.96 0.95 -6.20
C ARG A 115 7.27 0.98 -5.39
N THR A 116 7.88 2.15 -5.23
CA THR A 116 9.11 2.34 -4.45
C THR A 116 8.94 1.99 -2.96
N VAL A 117 7.69 2.01 -2.45
CA VAL A 117 7.36 1.69 -1.04
C VAL A 117 7.29 0.19 -0.78
N ILE A 118 7.15 -0.65 -1.82
CA ILE A 118 6.89 -2.09 -1.66
C ILE A 118 8.00 -2.77 -0.86
N ALA A 119 9.27 -2.50 -1.19
CA ALA A 119 10.40 -3.17 -0.56
C ALA A 119 10.53 -2.83 0.93
N SER A 120 10.33 -1.56 1.31
CA SER A 120 10.35 -1.17 2.74
C SER A 120 9.15 -1.74 3.48
N ALA A 121 7.95 -1.68 2.90
CA ALA A 121 6.76 -2.24 3.51
C ALA A 121 6.90 -3.74 3.79
N ARG A 122 7.43 -4.54 2.86
CA ARG A 122 7.66 -5.98 3.07
C ARG A 122 8.71 -6.28 4.15
N ARG A 123 9.62 -5.35 4.43
CA ARG A 123 10.57 -5.48 5.55
C ARG A 123 9.93 -5.16 6.89
N ASP A 124 9.04 -4.15 6.92
CA ASP A 124 8.54 -3.57 8.18
C ASP A 124 7.22 -4.19 8.66
N TYR A 125 6.45 -4.84 7.78
CA TYR A 125 5.11 -5.37 8.07
C TYR A 125 5.04 -6.87 7.80
N ALA A 126 4.33 -7.60 8.67
CA ALA A 126 4.26 -9.06 8.61
C ALA A 126 3.45 -9.55 7.40
N ASN A 127 2.29 -8.93 7.14
CA ASN A 127 1.33 -9.36 6.14
C ASN A 127 1.09 -8.28 5.08
N VAL A 128 1.96 -8.22 4.07
CA VAL A 128 1.84 -7.26 2.95
C VAL A 128 1.26 -7.97 1.72
N VAL A 129 0.22 -7.36 1.14
CA VAL A 129 -0.37 -7.77 -0.14
C VAL A 129 -0.23 -6.62 -1.14
N VAL A 130 0.46 -6.85 -2.24
CA VAL A 130 0.65 -5.87 -3.31
C VAL A 130 -0.34 -6.16 -4.44
N VAL A 131 -1.24 -5.22 -4.69
CA VAL A 131 -2.18 -5.25 -5.79
C VAL A 131 -1.73 -4.26 -6.86
N ASN A 132 -1.33 -4.77 -8.02
CA ASN A 132 -1.01 -3.96 -9.18
C ASN A 132 -2.25 -3.79 -10.06
N ILE A 133 -2.82 -2.59 -10.11
CA ILE A 133 -3.89 -2.24 -11.04
C ILE A 133 -3.23 -1.65 -12.28
N THR A 134 -3.47 -2.24 -13.45
CA THR A 134 -2.87 -1.83 -14.72
C THR A 134 -3.88 -1.87 -15.87
N ALA A 135 -3.46 -1.43 -17.05
CA ALA A 135 -4.18 -1.61 -18.31
C ALA A 135 -3.14 -1.68 -19.46
N PRO A 136 -3.51 -2.16 -20.65
CA PRO A 136 -2.64 -2.09 -21.83
C PRO A 136 -2.13 -0.67 -22.09
N ALA A 137 -0.91 -0.55 -22.62
CA ALA A 137 -0.22 0.75 -22.76
C ALA A 137 -1.03 1.75 -23.60
N GLU A 138 -1.68 1.26 -24.65
CA GLU A 138 -2.58 2.00 -25.53
C GLU A 138 -3.80 2.56 -24.78
N VAL A 139 -4.37 1.77 -23.85
CA VAL A 139 -5.50 2.22 -23.01
C VAL A 139 -5.04 3.25 -21.98
N LEU A 140 -3.85 3.06 -21.39
CA LEU A 140 -3.26 4.03 -20.46
C LEU A 140 -2.99 5.36 -21.16
N ALA A 141 -2.42 5.31 -22.37
CA ALA A 141 -2.16 6.48 -23.21
C ALA A 141 -3.45 7.24 -23.52
N GLU A 142 -4.48 6.53 -23.98
CA GLU A 142 -5.79 7.12 -24.30
C GLU A 142 -6.42 7.81 -23.07
N ARG A 143 -6.40 7.14 -21.91
CA ARG A 143 -6.94 7.68 -20.65
C ARG A 143 -6.14 8.86 -20.09
N LEU A 144 -4.84 8.92 -20.35
CA LEU A 144 -4.00 10.06 -20.01
C LEU A 144 -4.31 11.25 -20.93
N GLY A 145 -4.48 10.99 -22.22
CA GLY A 145 -4.86 12.01 -23.22
C GLY A 145 -6.23 12.64 -22.92
N LYS A 146 -7.25 11.82 -22.60
CA LYS A 146 -8.60 12.32 -22.26
C LYS A 146 -8.68 13.21 -21.01
N ARG A 147 -7.70 13.11 -20.11
CA ARG A 147 -7.66 13.91 -18.86
C ARG A 147 -6.96 15.26 -19.03
N HIS A 148 -6.26 15.50 -20.13
CA HIS A 148 -5.59 16.78 -20.41
C HIS A 148 -6.25 17.46 -21.61
N ARG A 149 -6.58 18.75 -21.50
CA ARG A 149 -6.91 19.57 -22.68
C ARG A 149 -5.62 19.82 -23.49
N PRO A 150 -5.70 20.13 -24.80
CA PRO A 150 -4.54 20.20 -25.71
C PRO A 150 -3.45 21.23 -25.40
N SER A 151 -3.54 22.01 -24.32
CA SER A 151 -2.63 23.10 -24.00
C SER A 151 -1.38 22.71 -23.20
N ASP A 152 -1.32 21.49 -22.65
CA ASP A 152 -0.27 21.14 -21.69
C ASP A 152 0.76 20.22 -22.35
N ALA A 153 1.90 20.81 -22.72
CA ALA A 153 2.94 20.27 -23.60
C ALA A 153 3.87 19.21 -22.96
N ASP A 154 3.33 18.22 -22.23
CA ASP A 154 4.17 17.21 -21.56
C ASP A 154 3.63 15.77 -21.65
N ILE A 155 3.24 15.38 -22.88
CA ILE A 155 2.74 14.03 -23.19
C ILE A 155 3.88 13.00 -23.21
N GLY A 156 5.05 13.38 -23.76
CA GLY A 156 6.13 12.44 -24.07
C GLY A 156 6.81 11.83 -22.84
N GLU A 157 7.11 12.64 -21.83
CA GLU A 157 7.89 12.19 -20.66
C GLU A 157 7.06 11.28 -19.74
N ARG A 158 5.76 11.55 -19.61
CA ARG A 158 4.81 10.73 -18.83
C ARG A 158 4.51 9.40 -19.50
N LEU A 159 4.41 9.39 -20.83
CA LEU A 159 4.19 8.17 -21.61
C LEU A 159 5.42 7.25 -21.56
N HIS A 160 6.62 7.79 -21.76
CA HIS A 160 7.87 7.02 -21.64
C HIS A 160 8.07 6.44 -20.24
N ARG A 161 7.70 7.16 -19.18
CA ARG A 161 7.76 6.64 -17.80
C ARG A 161 6.72 5.55 -17.52
N THR A 162 5.61 5.51 -18.26
CA THR A 162 4.61 4.43 -18.20
C THR A 162 5.13 3.12 -18.80
N VAL A 163 6.08 3.21 -19.73
CA VAL A 163 6.69 2.06 -20.45
C VAL A 163 8.00 1.59 -19.79
N SER A 164 8.52 2.31 -18.78
CA SER A 164 9.67 1.83 -17.98
C SER A 164 9.26 0.61 -17.15
N SER A 165 9.40 -0.55 -17.80
CA SER A 165 9.13 -1.92 -17.37
C SER A 165 10.03 -2.37 -16.22
N GLU A 166 9.98 -1.68 -15.08
CA GLU A 166 10.31 -2.37 -13.83
C GLU A 166 9.11 -3.26 -13.48
N THR A 167 9.29 -4.56 -13.63
CA THR A 167 8.31 -5.57 -13.24
C THR A 167 7.99 -5.41 -11.75
N VAL A 168 6.80 -4.90 -11.46
CA VAL A 168 6.28 -4.85 -10.10
C VAL A 168 6.02 -6.29 -9.66
N THR A 169 6.71 -6.77 -8.62
CA THR A 169 6.40 -8.04 -7.97
C THR A 169 5.12 -7.89 -7.14
N ALA A 170 3.98 -8.02 -7.82
CA ALA A 170 2.66 -7.97 -7.22
C ALA A 170 2.16 -9.37 -6.86
N ASP A 171 1.43 -9.47 -5.75
CA ASP A 171 0.75 -10.71 -5.35
C ASP A 171 -0.53 -10.90 -6.18
N VAL A 172 -1.18 -9.79 -6.57
CA VAL A 172 -2.36 -9.77 -7.43
C VAL A 172 -2.21 -8.70 -8.50
N THR A 173 -2.55 -9.03 -9.75
CA THR A 173 -2.64 -8.04 -10.84
C THR A 173 -4.08 -7.94 -11.34
N ILE A 174 -4.61 -6.72 -11.44
CA ILE A 174 -5.93 -6.42 -11.97
C ILE A 174 -5.76 -5.62 -13.27
N ILE A 175 -6.21 -6.17 -14.40
CA ILE A 175 -6.17 -5.51 -15.70
C ILE A 175 -7.50 -4.76 -15.91
N ASN A 176 -7.50 -3.48 -15.55
CA ASN A 176 -8.69 -2.63 -15.52
C ASN A 176 -9.03 -2.05 -16.90
N VAL A 177 -9.71 -2.86 -17.71
CA VAL A 177 -10.21 -2.51 -19.05
C VAL A 177 -11.74 -2.64 -19.07
N GLY A 178 -12.42 -1.70 -19.75
CA GLY A 178 -13.87 -1.67 -19.83
C GLY A 178 -14.55 -1.19 -18.55
N ASP A 179 -15.65 -1.86 -18.17
CA ASP A 179 -16.43 -1.56 -16.97
C ASP A 179 -15.59 -1.78 -15.69
N PRO A 180 -15.47 -0.78 -14.78
CA PRO A 180 -14.74 -0.93 -13.53
C PRO A 180 -15.40 -1.85 -12.50
N ALA A 181 -16.70 -2.15 -12.59
CA ALA A 181 -17.42 -2.94 -11.58
C ALA A 181 -16.83 -4.35 -11.31
N PRO A 182 -16.55 -5.21 -12.32
CA PRO A 182 -15.90 -6.51 -12.08
C PRO A 182 -14.51 -6.37 -11.44
N HIS A 183 -13.73 -5.38 -11.85
CA HIS A 183 -12.38 -5.14 -11.33
C HIS A 183 -12.41 -4.62 -9.89
N GLY A 184 -13.42 -3.81 -9.55
CA GLY A 184 -13.68 -3.36 -8.18
C GLY A 184 -14.06 -4.51 -7.26
N ARG A 185 -14.92 -5.43 -7.72
CA ARG A 185 -15.25 -6.67 -6.99
C ARG A 185 -14.01 -7.49 -6.69
N ARG A 186 -13.12 -7.65 -7.68
CA ARG A 186 -11.86 -8.37 -7.49
C ARG A 186 -10.97 -7.72 -6.43
N LEU A 187 -10.86 -6.39 -6.42
CA LEU A 187 -10.12 -5.67 -5.38
C LEU A 187 -10.74 -5.89 -3.98
N ILE A 188 -12.07 -5.89 -3.88
CA ILE A 188 -12.78 -6.11 -2.62
C ILE A 188 -12.52 -7.52 -2.07
N GLU A 189 -12.51 -8.56 -2.91
CA GLU A 189 -12.16 -9.94 -2.52
C GLU A 189 -10.76 -10.02 -1.89
N VAL A 190 -9.77 -9.37 -2.52
CA VAL A 190 -8.40 -9.29 -2.00
C VAL A 190 -8.37 -8.57 -0.65
N ILE A 191 -9.06 -7.43 -0.54
CA ILE A 191 -9.14 -6.65 0.70
C ILE A 191 -9.76 -7.49 1.82
N LYS A 192 -10.86 -8.20 1.54
CA LYS A 192 -11.53 -9.07 2.53
C LYS A 192 -10.78 -10.37 2.81
N GLY A 193 -9.74 -10.69 2.04
CA GLY A 193 -8.93 -11.89 2.23
C GLY A 193 -9.63 -13.17 1.78
N SER A 194 -10.62 -13.06 0.89
CA SER A 194 -11.44 -14.17 0.39
C SER A 194 -10.73 -15.00 -0.69
N ASP A 195 -9.56 -14.56 -1.15
CA ASP A 195 -8.73 -15.25 -2.14
C ASP A 195 -7.80 -16.29 -1.50
N GLY A 196 -8.38 -17.42 -1.08
CA GLY A 196 -7.74 -18.73 -0.94
C GLY A 196 -6.24 -18.84 -0.56
N ARG A 197 -5.88 -18.51 0.68
CA ARG A 197 -4.96 -19.27 1.58
C ARG A 197 -4.95 -18.53 2.94
N ALA A 198 -5.63 -19.05 3.98
CA ALA A 198 -5.12 -20.00 4.98
C ALA A 198 -3.83 -19.49 5.66
N LEU A 199 -3.65 -19.48 6.98
CA LEU A 199 -4.40 -19.85 8.17
C LEU A 199 -3.55 -19.25 9.32
N ALA A 200 -4.14 -18.90 10.45
CA ALA A 200 -3.35 -18.71 11.66
C ALA A 200 -2.60 -20.02 12.04
N PRO A 201 -1.43 -19.96 12.69
CA PRO A 201 -1.17 -20.76 13.87
C PRO A 201 -1.77 -19.99 15.05
N VAL A 202 -2.95 -20.35 15.56
CA VAL A 202 -3.14 -21.32 16.66
C VAL A 202 -1.94 -21.37 17.61
N THR A 203 -2.15 -20.84 18.81
CA THR A 203 -1.31 -21.02 19.99
C THR A 203 -1.05 -22.51 20.22
N GLY A 204 0.19 -22.94 20.02
CA GLY A 204 0.69 -24.20 20.55
C GLY A 204 1.24 -23.97 21.95
N GLY A 205 0.44 -24.34 22.96
CA GLY A 205 0.95 -24.54 24.31
C GLY A 205 2.00 -25.66 24.28
N ALA A 206 3.21 -25.34 24.72
CA ALA A 206 4.14 -26.36 25.17
C ALA A 206 3.66 -26.81 26.56
N ASN A 207 3.02 -27.98 26.61
CA ASN A 207 3.09 -28.81 27.79
C ASN A 207 4.56 -29.18 27.99
N ASP A 208 5.20 -28.59 28.99
CA ASP A 208 6.35 -29.23 29.63
C ASP A 208 5.81 -30.37 30.50
N VAL A 209 5.85 -31.57 29.93
CA VAL A 209 5.94 -32.82 30.68
C VAL A 209 7.36 -33.31 30.53
N ASP A 210 8.20 -33.12 31.56
CA ASP A 210 9.06 -34.18 32.10
C ASP A 210 9.79 -33.69 33.37
N HIS A 211 9.36 -34.15 34.54
CA HIS A 211 10.25 -34.45 35.66
C HIS A 211 9.81 -35.81 36.21
N HIS A 212 10.37 -36.85 35.58
CA HIS A 212 10.96 -38.06 36.18
C HIS A 212 10.51 -38.48 37.60
N HIS A 213 10.04 -39.73 37.69
CA HIS A 213 10.30 -40.67 38.80
C HIS A 213 11.77 -40.54 39.27
N ASP A 214 12.10 -40.54 40.56
CA ASP A 214 11.77 -41.48 41.64
C ASP A 214 11.79 -40.75 43.01
#